data_AF-A0A316VVN2-F1
#
_entry.id   AF-A0A316VVN2-F1
#
_cell.length_a   1.000
_cell.length_b   1.000
_cell.length_c   1.000
_cell.angle_alpha   90.00
_cell.angle_beta   90.00
_cell.angle_gamma   90.00
#
_symmetry.space_group_name_H-M   'P 1'
#
loop_
_entity.id
_entity.type
_entity.pdbx_description
1 polymer ?
#
loop_
_entity_poly.entity_id
_entity_poly.type
_entity_poly.pdbx_seq_one_letter_code
_entity_poly.pdbx_strand_id
1 'polypeptide(L)'
;MAIEVNGAASAAAKGRSGRRWHSRVLLRTSAILASLILACLVAIALPLTFPGLFVSAQQTAQVEAFFARNHQQQQQQSGHPSWDVPVTANGSAARLADDAGHTNNWAVLVSASKFWFNYRHMANTLGMYRTVKRLGIPDSHIILMLADDAACNSRNLSPGYVWAEPGRSLDLYGQNVEVDYRGYEVTVEAVLRLLTGRVPLNTPRSKRLESDSRSNVFLYMTGHGGDEFLKFQDYEEISAFDLADAIEQMWEKKRYHELFFMIDTCQANTMYSKIYSPHVIATGSSKKDQNSYSHGTDEELAIAMSDRFTLEILDYMESVNKTSSRSLQDL
;
A
#
# COMPACT_ATOMS: atom_id res chain seq x y z
N MET A 1 18.07 73.31 10.33
CA MET A 1 17.33 72.07 9.98
C MET A 1 16.37 71.83 11.15
N ALA A 2 15.06 72.01 10.92
CA ALA A 2 13.87 71.78 11.79
C ALA A 2 14.03 72.06 13.31
N ILE A 3 13.58 73.21 13.83
CA ILE A 3 12.20 73.61 14.21
C ILE A 3 11.59 72.72 15.32
N GLU A 4 11.59 73.31 16.52
CA GLU A 4 10.87 72.93 17.73
C GLU A 4 9.52 73.65 17.75
N VAL A 5 8.42 72.95 18.03
CA VAL A 5 7.17 73.61 18.46
C VAL A 5 6.43 72.72 19.47
N ASN A 6 6.34 73.21 20.70
CA ASN A 6 5.34 72.81 21.69
C ASN A 6 4.16 73.80 21.62
N GLY A 7 2.92 73.32 21.77
CA GLY A 7 1.77 74.20 21.95
C GLY A 7 0.42 73.51 21.74
N ALA A 8 -0.16 73.02 22.83
CA ALA A 8 -1.50 72.44 22.89
C ALA A 8 -2.61 73.52 22.79
N ALA A 9 -3.75 73.18 22.18
CA ALA A 9 -5.08 73.26 22.82
C ALA A 9 -6.25 72.86 21.89
N SER A 10 -7.23 72.20 22.53
CA SER A 10 -8.68 72.18 22.24
C SER A 10 -9.25 71.08 21.34
N ALA A 11 -9.96 70.18 22.00
CA ALA A 11 -10.87 69.19 21.44
C ALA A 11 -12.28 69.79 21.21
N ALA A 12 -12.99 69.35 20.16
CA ALA A 12 -14.33 68.76 20.27
C ALA A 12 -15.04 68.55 18.91
N ALA A 13 -15.63 67.36 18.78
CA ALA A 13 -16.89 67.04 18.10
C ALA A 13 -16.98 66.98 16.56
N LYS A 14 -17.14 65.75 16.02
CA LYS A 14 -18.41 65.24 15.44
C LYS A 14 -18.19 63.90 14.70
N GLY A 15 -18.51 62.79 15.37
CA GLY A 15 -18.70 61.48 14.74
C GLY A 15 -20.12 60.97 14.99
N ARG A 16 -20.96 60.90 13.95
CA ARG A 16 -22.26 60.21 14.04
C ARG A 16 -22.94 59.77 12.72
N SER A 17 -22.38 60.01 11.52
CA SER A 17 -23.05 59.62 10.26
C SER A 17 -22.58 58.29 9.62
N GLY A 18 -21.39 57.77 9.95
CA GLY A 18 -20.85 56.55 9.31
C GLY A 18 -21.46 55.21 9.76
N ARG A 19 -21.99 55.10 10.99
CA ARG A 19 -22.47 53.81 11.54
C ARG A 19 -23.79 53.30 10.93
N ARG A 20 -24.59 54.17 10.32
CA ARG A 20 -25.92 53.81 9.78
C ARG A 20 -25.86 53.18 8.37
N TRP A 21 -24.77 53.38 7.64
CA TRP A 21 -24.60 52.84 6.29
C TRP A 21 -24.02 51.42 6.32
N HIS A 22 -23.00 51.17 7.17
CA HIS A 22 -22.41 49.85 7.35
C HIS A 22 -23.40 48.79 7.90
N SER A 23 -24.33 49.18 8.79
CA SER A 23 -25.31 48.25 9.34
C SER A 23 -26.30 47.74 8.30
N ARG A 24 -26.72 48.58 7.34
CA ARG A 24 -27.65 48.17 6.27
C ARG A 24 -27.00 47.26 5.22
N VAL A 25 -25.71 47.43 4.96
CA VAL A 25 -24.94 46.56 4.05
C VAL A 25 -24.69 45.19 4.69
N LEU A 26 -24.28 45.17 5.97
CA LEU A 26 -24.07 43.92 6.72
C LEU A 26 -25.35 43.08 6.85
N LEU A 27 -26.49 43.70 7.16
CA LEU A 27 -27.79 43.00 7.23
C LEU A 27 -28.20 42.38 5.89
N ARG A 28 -27.90 43.04 4.76
CA ARG A 28 -28.20 42.52 3.42
C ARG A 28 -27.28 41.38 3.03
N THR A 29 -25.98 41.45 3.35
CA THR A 29 -25.04 40.35 3.08
C THR A 29 -25.35 39.12 3.92
N SER A 30 -25.76 39.27 5.18
CA SER A 30 -26.14 38.15 6.06
C SER A 30 -27.40 37.43 5.59
N ALA A 31 -28.40 38.19 5.09
CA ALA A 31 -29.63 37.60 4.56
C ALA A 31 -29.39 36.80 3.27
N ILE A 32 -28.50 37.26 2.40
CA ILE A 32 -28.11 36.55 1.18
C ILE A 32 -27.35 35.27 1.54
N LEU A 33 -26.40 35.33 2.48
CA LEU A 33 -25.63 34.16 2.91
C LEU A 33 -26.52 33.09 3.55
N ALA A 34 -27.46 33.49 4.42
CA ALA A 34 -28.42 32.56 5.03
C ALA A 34 -29.35 31.91 3.98
N SER A 35 -29.75 32.65 2.96
CA SER A 35 -30.58 32.13 1.87
C SER A 35 -29.82 31.11 1.00
N LEU A 36 -28.54 31.35 0.73
CA LEU A 36 -27.68 30.41 0.00
C LEU A 36 -27.43 29.12 0.78
N ILE A 37 -27.20 29.22 2.09
CA ILE A 37 -27.02 28.04 2.96
C ILE A 37 -28.30 27.20 2.98
N LEU A 38 -29.46 27.83 3.13
CA LEU A 38 -30.75 27.14 3.10
C LEU A 38 -30.99 26.46 1.75
N ALA A 39 -30.67 27.11 0.64
CA ALA A 39 -30.78 26.53 -0.70
C ALA A 39 -29.87 25.30 -0.87
N CYS A 40 -28.63 25.34 -0.37
CA CYS A 40 -27.72 24.19 -0.39
C CYS A 40 -28.24 23.02 0.46
N LEU A 41 -28.76 23.31 1.66
CA LEU A 41 -29.32 22.28 2.53
C LEU A 41 -30.54 21.60 1.90
N VAL A 42 -31.41 22.37 1.25
CA VAL A 42 -32.56 21.82 0.50
C VAL A 42 -32.10 20.99 -0.70
N ALA A 43 -31.09 21.45 -1.45
CA ALA A 43 -30.55 20.72 -2.60
C ALA A 43 -29.94 19.36 -2.22
N ILE A 44 -29.42 19.22 -1.00
CA ILE A 44 -28.88 17.95 -0.49
C ILE A 44 -29.96 17.08 0.15
N ALA A 45 -30.90 17.67 0.90
CA ALA A 45 -31.92 16.91 1.62
C ALA A 45 -33.03 16.37 0.71
N LEU A 46 -33.39 17.09 -0.36
CA LEU A 46 -34.50 16.70 -1.23
C LEU A 46 -34.25 15.39 -2.00
N PRO A 47 -33.05 15.15 -2.60
CA PRO A 47 -32.75 13.87 -3.24
C PRO A 47 -32.70 12.70 -2.27
N LEU A 48 -32.31 12.91 -1.01
CA LEU A 48 -32.22 11.87 0.01
C LEU A 48 -33.59 11.47 0.56
N THR A 49 -34.50 12.43 0.68
CA THR A 49 -35.84 12.20 1.25
C THR A 49 -36.89 11.82 0.19
N PHE A 50 -36.73 12.33 -1.04
CA PHE A 50 -37.63 12.08 -2.17
C PHE A 50 -36.85 11.70 -3.44
N PRO A 51 -36.12 10.56 -3.43
CA PRO A 51 -35.31 10.12 -4.56
C PRO A 51 -36.12 9.96 -5.86
N GLY A 52 -37.42 9.63 -5.75
CA GLY A 52 -38.34 9.50 -6.90
C GLY A 52 -38.62 10.79 -7.68
N LEU A 53 -38.23 11.97 -7.16
CA LEU A 53 -38.28 13.24 -7.91
C LEU A 53 -37.07 13.41 -8.84
N PHE A 54 -35.97 12.69 -8.59
CA PHE A 54 -34.69 12.85 -9.29
C PHE A 54 -34.28 11.62 -10.08
N VAL A 55 -34.83 10.46 -9.75
CA VAL A 55 -34.61 9.18 -10.43
C VAL A 55 -35.94 8.67 -10.95
N SER A 56 -36.03 8.53 -12.27
CA SER A 56 -37.23 7.95 -12.90
C SER A 56 -37.36 6.46 -12.57
N ALA A 57 -38.60 5.95 -12.57
CA ALA A 57 -38.85 4.52 -12.39
C ALA A 57 -38.06 3.63 -13.39
N GLN A 58 -37.80 4.16 -14.60
CA GLN A 58 -37.01 3.47 -15.61
C GLN A 58 -35.51 3.38 -15.25
N GLN A 59 -34.94 4.43 -14.65
CA GLN A 59 -33.55 4.40 -14.17
C GLN A 59 -33.40 3.47 -12.97
N THR A 60 -34.36 3.48 -12.04
CA THR A 60 -34.39 2.52 -10.92
C THR A 60 -34.46 1.09 -11.44
N ALA A 61 -35.36 0.79 -12.38
CA ALA A 61 -35.48 -0.53 -12.98
C ALA A 61 -34.21 -0.97 -13.75
N GLN A 62 -33.49 -0.04 -14.39
CA GLN A 62 -32.21 -0.36 -15.05
C GLN A 62 -31.13 -0.75 -14.05
N VAL A 63 -31.04 -0.06 -12.91
CA VAL A 63 -30.08 -0.37 -11.84
C VAL A 63 -30.44 -1.68 -11.15
N GLU A 64 -31.72 -1.91 -10.83
CA GLU A 64 -32.20 -3.18 -10.29
C GLU A 64 -31.93 -4.35 -11.26
N ALA A 65 -32.19 -4.16 -12.55
CA ALA A 65 -31.89 -5.17 -13.57
C ALA A 65 -30.39 -5.39 -13.79
N PHE A 66 -29.54 -4.40 -13.51
CA PHE A 66 -28.09 -4.54 -13.54
C PHE A 66 -27.62 -5.44 -12.39
N PHE A 67 -28.06 -5.17 -11.16
CA PHE A 67 -27.72 -6.00 -10.00
C PHE A 67 -28.35 -7.41 -10.07
N ALA A 68 -29.57 -7.53 -10.60
CA ALA A 68 -30.22 -8.83 -10.82
C ALA A 68 -29.49 -9.69 -11.88
N ARG A 69 -28.97 -9.08 -12.95
CA ARG A 69 -28.16 -9.79 -13.96
C ARG A 69 -26.83 -10.29 -13.39
N ASN A 70 -26.18 -9.52 -12.52
CA ASN A 70 -24.97 -9.97 -11.83
C ASN A 70 -25.25 -11.17 -10.92
N HIS A 71 -26.39 -11.18 -10.22
CA HIS A 71 -26.82 -12.34 -9.42
C HIS A 71 -27.15 -13.57 -10.27
N GLN A 72 -27.81 -13.40 -11.42
CA GLN A 72 -28.12 -14.53 -12.32
C GLN A 72 -26.85 -15.10 -13.01
N GLN A 73 -25.87 -14.25 -13.36
CA GLN A 73 -24.60 -14.73 -13.89
C GLN A 73 -23.78 -15.51 -12.84
N GLN A 74 -23.85 -15.13 -11.56
CA GLN A 74 -23.26 -15.92 -10.47
C GLN A 74 -23.98 -17.26 -10.24
N GLN A 75 -25.30 -17.34 -10.46
CA GLN A 75 -26.06 -18.60 -10.31
C GLN A 75 -25.94 -19.53 -11.53
N GLN A 76 -25.67 -19.01 -12.74
CA GLN A 76 -25.49 -19.85 -13.93
C GLN A 76 -24.08 -20.47 -14.06
N GLN A 77 -23.08 -19.95 -13.34
CA GLN A 77 -21.74 -20.57 -13.27
C GLN A 77 -21.57 -21.58 -12.13
N SER A 78 -22.57 -21.76 -11.26
CA SER A 78 -22.53 -22.68 -10.11
C SER A 78 -23.37 -23.95 -10.29
N GLY A 79 -23.43 -24.48 -11.52
CA GLY A 79 -24.04 -25.79 -11.80
C GLY A 79 -23.20 -26.96 -11.25
N HIS A 80 -23.35 -27.26 -9.96
CA HIS A 80 -22.93 -28.54 -9.36
C HIS A 80 -24.17 -29.33 -8.86
N PRO A 81 -24.14 -30.68 -8.89
CA PRO A 81 -25.32 -31.49 -8.62
C PRO A 81 -25.74 -31.44 -7.14
N SER A 82 -27.05 -31.41 -6.93
CA SER A 82 -27.73 -31.45 -5.64
C SER A 82 -27.30 -32.67 -4.80
N TRP A 83 -26.87 -32.40 -3.57
CA TRP A 83 -26.94 -33.35 -2.47
C TRP A 83 -27.84 -32.73 -1.40
N ASP A 84 -29.09 -33.21 -1.34
CA ASP A 84 -29.96 -33.00 -0.19
C ASP A 84 -29.36 -33.70 1.02
N VAL A 85 -28.91 -32.91 2.01
CA VAL A 85 -28.56 -33.41 3.35
C VAL A 85 -29.27 -32.53 4.39
N PRO A 86 -29.91 -33.13 5.43
CA PRO A 86 -30.73 -32.37 6.37
C PRO A 86 -29.88 -31.46 7.25
N VAL A 87 -30.36 -30.24 7.45
CA VAL A 87 -29.81 -29.27 8.40
C VAL A 87 -29.92 -29.86 9.81
N THR A 88 -28.79 -30.31 10.35
CA THR A 88 -28.58 -30.39 11.80
C THR A 88 -27.49 -29.38 12.15
N ALA A 89 -27.84 -28.50 13.07
CA ALA A 89 -27.03 -27.41 13.55
C ALA A 89 -25.67 -27.90 14.04
N ASN A 90 -24.58 -27.32 13.52
CA ASN A 90 -23.34 -27.15 14.27
C ASN A 90 -22.43 -26.12 13.58
N GLY A 91 -22.24 -24.97 14.24
CA GLY A 91 -21.29 -23.91 13.87
C GLY A 91 -19.82 -24.30 14.06
N SER A 92 -19.45 -25.52 13.69
CA SER A 92 -18.10 -26.07 13.83
C SER A 92 -17.28 -26.03 12.53
N ALA A 93 -17.93 -25.88 11.36
CA ALA A 93 -17.21 -25.85 10.07
C ALA A 93 -16.29 -24.62 9.90
N ALA A 94 -16.65 -23.48 10.48
CA ALA A 94 -15.80 -22.28 10.45
C ALA A 94 -14.56 -22.41 11.36
N ARG A 95 -14.62 -23.25 12.41
CA ARG A 95 -13.48 -23.53 13.30
C ARG A 95 -12.54 -24.62 12.79
N LEU A 96 -13.02 -25.49 11.90
CA LEU A 96 -12.22 -26.59 11.35
C LEU A 96 -11.20 -26.14 10.29
N ALA A 97 -11.34 -24.93 9.74
CA ALA A 97 -10.38 -24.36 8.79
C ALA A 97 -9.16 -23.72 9.48
N ASP A 98 -9.27 -23.35 10.76
CA ASP A 98 -8.18 -22.72 11.54
C ASP A 98 -7.18 -23.73 12.11
N ASP A 99 -7.55 -25.00 12.23
CA ASP A 99 -6.72 -26.04 12.88
C ASP A 99 -5.89 -26.88 11.88
N ALA A 100 -6.17 -26.73 10.59
CA ALA A 100 -5.36 -27.32 9.53
C ALA A 100 -4.28 -26.31 9.14
N GLY A 101 -3.10 -26.41 9.76
CA GLY A 101 -1.98 -25.50 9.50
C GLY A 101 -1.63 -25.32 8.01
N HIS A 102 -0.84 -24.30 7.70
CA HIS A 102 -0.42 -24.01 6.33
C HIS A 102 0.33 -25.18 5.67
N THR A 103 0.24 -25.26 4.34
CA THR A 103 0.90 -26.29 3.52
C THR A 103 2.12 -25.81 2.78
N ASN A 104 2.24 -24.50 2.58
CA ASN A 104 3.35 -23.88 1.88
C ASN A 104 3.48 -22.40 2.27
N ASN A 105 4.63 -21.83 1.94
CA ASN A 105 4.94 -20.41 2.13
C ASN A 105 5.29 -19.80 0.77
N TRP A 106 4.84 -18.57 0.54
CA TRP A 106 5.15 -17.74 -0.61
C TRP A 106 5.80 -16.44 -0.17
N ALA A 107 6.64 -15.86 -1.02
CA ALA A 107 7.19 -14.53 -0.84
C ALA A 107 6.95 -13.68 -2.09
N VAL A 108 6.54 -12.43 -1.89
CA VAL A 108 6.47 -11.40 -2.93
C VAL A 108 7.37 -10.26 -2.49
N LEU A 109 8.46 -10.03 -3.22
CA LEU A 109 9.54 -9.12 -2.82
C LEU A 109 9.67 -8.02 -3.87
N VAL A 110 9.44 -6.76 -3.46
CA VAL A 110 9.33 -5.62 -4.39
C VAL A 110 10.32 -4.52 -4.03
N SER A 111 11.28 -4.26 -4.91
CA SER A 111 12.01 -2.99 -4.97
C SER A 111 11.30 -2.06 -5.94
N ALA A 112 10.62 -1.03 -5.43
CA ALA A 112 9.78 -0.14 -6.23
C ALA A 112 10.54 1.04 -6.84
N SER A 113 11.76 1.32 -6.38
CA SER A 113 12.56 2.47 -6.81
C SER A 113 13.52 2.13 -7.93
N LYS A 114 13.81 3.14 -8.77
CA LYS A 114 14.82 3.07 -9.81
C LYS A 114 15.92 4.11 -9.63
N PHE A 115 16.94 4.05 -10.49
CA PHE A 115 18.14 4.87 -10.52
C PHE A 115 19.24 4.45 -9.53
N TRP A 116 20.49 4.74 -9.93
CA TRP A 116 21.71 4.38 -9.21
C TRP A 116 21.72 4.80 -7.74
N PHE A 117 21.24 6.00 -7.42
CA PHE A 117 21.22 6.52 -6.04
C PHE A 117 20.23 5.76 -5.12
N ASN A 118 19.39 4.89 -5.69
CA ASN A 118 18.46 4.03 -4.98
C ASN A 118 18.92 2.57 -4.91
N TYR A 119 20.21 2.31 -5.16
CA TYR A 119 20.85 1.00 -5.05
C TYR A 119 20.36 0.17 -3.85
N ARG A 120 20.32 0.80 -2.67
CA ARG A 120 19.88 0.18 -1.42
C ARG A 120 18.53 -0.52 -1.48
N HIS A 121 17.54 0.00 -2.20
CA HIS A 121 16.23 -0.64 -2.25
C HIS A 121 16.30 -2.00 -2.98
N MET A 122 17.12 -2.08 -4.04
CA MET A 122 17.37 -3.34 -4.73
C MET A 122 18.19 -4.30 -3.86
N ALA A 123 19.24 -3.80 -3.19
CA ALA A 123 20.06 -4.59 -2.27
C ALA A 123 19.22 -5.16 -1.11
N ASN A 124 18.38 -4.33 -0.48
CA ASN A 124 17.42 -4.74 0.54
C ASN A 124 16.53 -5.91 0.07
N THR A 125 15.92 -5.78 -1.11
CA THR A 125 15.05 -6.83 -1.68
C THR A 125 15.83 -8.11 -1.98
N LEU A 126 17.05 -8.02 -2.50
CA LEU A 126 17.91 -9.19 -2.74
C LEU A 126 18.38 -9.85 -1.43
N GLY A 127 18.63 -9.06 -0.38
CA GLY A 127 18.89 -9.57 0.97
C GLY A 127 17.73 -10.38 1.52
N MET A 128 16.50 -9.86 1.35
CA MET A 128 15.27 -10.59 1.72
C MET A 128 15.12 -11.87 0.89
N TYR A 129 15.37 -11.81 -0.42
CA TYR A 129 15.35 -12.98 -1.31
C TYR A 129 16.31 -14.07 -0.84
N ARG A 130 17.57 -13.72 -0.56
CA ARG A 130 18.57 -14.64 -0.01
C ARG A 130 18.08 -15.24 1.32
N THR A 131 17.48 -14.43 2.18
CA THR A 131 16.99 -14.87 3.50
C THR A 131 15.85 -15.88 3.37
N VAL A 132 14.78 -15.57 2.62
CA VAL A 132 13.64 -16.48 2.49
C VAL A 132 14.03 -17.80 1.80
N LYS A 133 14.94 -17.73 0.82
CA LYS A 133 15.50 -18.91 0.15
C LYS A 133 16.32 -19.77 1.11
N ARG A 134 17.21 -19.15 1.91
CA ARG A 134 17.99 -19.83 2.95
C ARG A 134 17.08 -20.51 3.99
N LEU A 135 15.97 -19.86 4.35
CA LEU A 135 14.98 -20.39 5.29
C LEU A 135 14.00 -21.40 4.67
N GLY A 136 14.09 -21.65 3.36
CA GLY A 136 13.49 -22.82 2.71
C GLY A 136 12.28 -22.55 1.83
N ILE A 137 11.96 -21.30 1.52
CA ILE A 137 11.01 -21.00 0.44
C ILE A 137 11.71 -21.28 -0.90
N PRO A 138 11.20 -22.19 -1.74
CA PRO A 138 11.80 -22.48 -3.04
C PRO A 138 11.59 -21.31 -4.02
N ASP A 139 12.46 -21.16 -5.02
CA ASP A 139 12.34 -20.08 -6.02
C ASP A 139 10.98 -20.05 -6.72
N SER A 140 10.39 -21.22 -6.98
CA SER A 140 9.05 -21.32 -7.56
C SER A 140 7.94 -20.67 -6.72
N HIS A 141 8.22 -20.35 -5.44
CA HIS A 141 7.32 -19.67 -4.51
C HIS A 141 7.80 -18.26 -4.12
N ILE A 142 8.84 -17.74 -4.76
CA ILE A 142 9.33 -16.39 -4.54
C ILE A 142 9.09 -15.59 -5.82
N ILE A 143 8.29 -14.53 -5.73
CA ILE A 143 8.12 -13.57 -6.81
C ILE A 143 9.02 -12.38 -6.54
N LEU A 144 10.04 -12.18 -7.36
CA LEU A 144 11.00 -11.09 -7.22
C LEU A 144 10.76 -9.99 -8.26
N MET A 145 10.52 -8.77 -7.78
CA MET A 145 10.28 -7.59 -8.61
C MET A 145 11.35 -6.53 -8.35
N LEU A 146 12.20 -6.26 -9.33
CA LEU A 146 13.26 -5.24 -9.24
C LEU A 146 13.04 -4.15 -10.29
N ALA A 147 12.70 -2.94 -9.82
CA ALA A 147 12.42 -1.79 -10.68
C ALA A 147 13.67 -1.24 -11.42
N ASP A 148 14.87 -1.65 -11.02
CA ASP A 148 16.13 -1.31 -11.68
C ASP A 148 17.14 -2.46 -11.53
N ASP A 149 18.23 -2.38 -12.27
CA ASP A 149 19.31 -3.37 -12.25
C ASP A 149 20.67 -2.67 -12.00
N ALA A 150 21.07 -2.62 -10.72
CA ALA A 150 22.35 -2.03 -10.36
C ALA A 150 23.55 -2.92 -10.74
N ALA A 151 23.35 -4.23 -10.94
CA ALA A 151 24.42 -5.14 -11.38
C ALA A 151 24.90 -4.77 -12.80
N CYS A 152 23.97 -4.31 -13.65
CA CYS A 152 24.23 -3.88 -15.03
C CYS A 152 24.46 -2.37 -15.19
N ASN A 153 24.47 -1.59 -14.10
CA ASN A 153 24.61 -0.13 -14.20
C ASN A 153 26.05 0.26 -14.56
N SER A 154 26.21 1.22 -15.49
CA SER A 154 27.54 1.70 -15.91
C SER A 154 28.35 2.39 -14.81
N ARG A 155 27.72 2.77 -13.70
CA ARG A 155 28.39 3.34 -12.51
C ARG A 155 28.88 2.27 -11.54
N ASN A 156 28.48 1.01 -11.72
CA ASN A 156 28.90 -0.08 -10.86
C ASN A 156 30.34 -0.48 -11.19
N LEU A 157 31.24 -0.31 -10.23
CA LEU A 157 32.65 -0.68 -10.34
C LEU A 157 32.88 -2.20 -10.28
N SER A 158 31.85 -2.97 -9.89
CA SER A 158 31.83 -4.44 -9.91
C SER A 158 30.68 -4.95 -10.79
N PRO A 159 30.82 -4.91 -12.13
CA PRO A 159 29.75 -5.36 -13.04
C PRO A 159 29.31 -6.79 -12.73
N GLY A 160 28.00 -7.01 -12.68
CA GLY A 160 27.40 -8.32 -12.35
C GLY A 160 27.26 -8.60 -10.85
N TYR A 161 27.74 -7.72 -9.97
CA TYR A 161 27.66 -7.88 -8.52
C TYR A 161 26.74 -6.84 -7.89
N VAL A 162 26.05 -7.26 -6.83
CA VAL A 162 25.32 -6.36 -5.93
C VAL A 162 25.75 -6.66 -4.50
N TRP A 163 26.48 -5.75 -3.89
CA TRP A 163 27.03 -5.91 -2.54
C TRP A 163 26.02 -5.48 -1.49
N ALA A 164 25.93 -6.22 -0.37
CA ALA A 164 25.09 -5.86 0.76
C ALA A 164 25.64 -4.69 1.57
N GLU A 165 26.97 -4.55 1.60
CA GLU A 165 27.66 -3.54 2.40
C GLU A 165 28.91 -2.97 1.67
N PRO A 166 29.42 -1.80 2.09
CA PRO A 166 30.62 -1.19 1.49
C PRO A 166 31.86 -2.07 1.52
N GLY A 167 31.94 -3.01 2.47
CA GLY A 167 33.04 -3.98 2.58
C GLY A 167 33.04 -5.05 1.48
N ARG A 168 31.97 -5.17 0.70
CA ARG A 168 31.84 -6.12 -0.42
C ARG A 168 32.10 -7.57 0.00
N SER A 169 31.64 -7.95 1.20
CA SER A 169 31.83 -9.32 1.71
C SER A 169 30.71 -10.28 1.29
N LEU A 170 29.52 -9.75 0.99
CA LEU A 170 28.38 -10.52 0.54
C LEU A 170 27.82 -10.00 -0.78
N ASP A 171 27.94 -10.82 -1.84
CA ASP A 171 27.23 -10.62 -3.09
C ASP A 171 25.80 -11.16 -2.98
N LEU A 172 24.83 -10.29 -3.24
CA LEU A 172 23.40 -10.53 -3.19
C LEU A 172 22.82 -10.94 -4.54
N TYR A 173 23.49 -10.63 -5.65
CA TYR A 173 23.00 -10.96 -6.98
C TYR A 173 23.36 -12.39 -7.37
N GLY A 174 24.63 -12.77 -7.17
CA GLY A 174 25.10 -14.13 -7.39
C GLY A 174 24.74 -14.69 -8.78
N GLN A 175 24.70 -16.02 -8.89
CA GLN A 175 24.36 -16.72 -10.13
C GLN A 175 22.93 -17.27 -10.16
N ASN A 176 22.24 -17.27 -9.00
CA ASN A 176 21.01 -18.05 -8.79
C ASN A 176 19.83 -17.17 -8.35
N VAL A 177 19.85 -15.89 -8.69
CA VAL A 177 18.71 -14.98 -8.47
C VAL A 177 17.79 -15.06 -9.68
N GLU A 178 16.53 -15.42 -9.42
CA GLU A 178 15.47 -15.42 -10.42
C GLU A 178 14.66 -14.13 -10.29
N VAL A 179 14.91 -13.16 -11.18
CA VAL A 179 14.11 -11.92 -11.23
C VAL A 179 12.90 -12.14 -12.14
N ASP A 180 11.71 -12.10 -11.58
CA ASP A 180 10.48 -12.30 -12.34
C ASP A 180 10.11 -11.03 -13.09
N TYR A 181 9.92 -9.91 -12.38
CA TYR A 181 9.56 -8.64 -12.99
C TYR A 181 10.78 -7.72 -12.99
N ARG A 182 11.23 -7.32 -14.19
CA ARG A 182 12.44 -6.51 -14.38
C ARG A 182 12.11 -5.13 -14.89
N GLY A 183 12.74 -4.10 -14.33
CA GLY A 183 12.69 -2.74 -14.84
C GLY A 183 11.24 -2.26 -15.02
N TYR A 184 10.87 -1.91 -16.25
CA TYR A 184 9.54 -1.40 -16.60
C TYR A 184 8.37 -2.37 -16.33
N GLU A 185 8.62 -3.66 -16.07
CA GLU A 185 7.58 -4.59 -15.67
C GLU A 185 7.12 -4.39 -14.21
N VAL A 186 7.92 -3.69 -13.40
CA VAL A 186 7.58 -3.40 -12.00
C VAL A 186 6.72 -2.14 -11.94
N THR A 187 5.41 -2.34 -12.05
CA THR A 187 4.39 -1.29 -11.98
C THR A 187 3.41 -1.55 -10.85
N VAL A 188 2.66 -0.51 -10.45
CA VAL A 188 1.55 -0.65 -9.49
C VAL A 188 0.54 -1.67 -10.01
N GLU A 189 0.22 -1.57 -11.30
CA GLU A 189 -0.68 -2.48 -12.01
C GLU A 189 -0.26 -3.95 -11.90
N ALA A 190 1.04 -4.24 -12.06
CA ALA A 190 1.58 -5.59 -11.98
C ALA A 190 1.43 -6.18 -10.58
N VAL A 191 1.76 -5.41 -9.53
CA VAL A 191 1.62 -5.84 -8.13
C VAL A 191 0.16 -6.13 -7.81
N LEU A 192 -0.76 -5.21 -8.12
CA LEU A 192 -2.19 -5.38 -7.81
C LEU A 192 -2.78 -6.59 -8.56
N ARG A 193 -2.43 -6.80 -9.83
CA ARG A 193 -2.87 -7.98 -10.59
C ARG A 193 -2.28 -9.28 -10.06
N LEU A 194 -1.02 -9.28 -9.66
CA LEU A 194 -0.35 -10.44 -9.07
C LEU A 194 -1.07 -10.88 -7.79
N LEU A 195 -1.25 -9.95 -6.84
CA LEU A 195 -1.91 -10.21 -5.56
C LEU A 195 -3.34 -10.73 -5.77
N THR A 196 -4.13 -10.01 -6.57
CA THR A 196 -5.55 -10.37 -6.83
C THR A 196 -5.74 -11.55 -7.77
N GLY A 197 -4.67 -12.12 -8.34
CA GLY A 197 -4.73 -13.21 -9.32
C GLY A 197 -5.42 -12.83 -10.63
N ARG A 198 -5.34 -11.56 -11.03
CA ARG A 198 -5.92 -11.03 -12.28
C ARG A 198 -4.86 -10.81 -13.38
N VAL A 199 -3.87 -11.70 -13.42
CA VAL A 199 -2.86 -11.72 -14.48
C VAL A 199 -3.44 -12.37 -15.76
N PRO A 200 -2.99 -11.97 -16.96
CA PRO A 200 -3.40 -12.59 -18.22
C PRO A 200 -3.22 -14.12 -18.23
N LEU A 201 -4.09 -14.84 -18.96
CA LEU A 201 -4.07 -16.32 -19.04
C LEU A 201 -2.76 -16.89 -19.61
N ASN A 202 -2.01 -16.12 -20.39
CA ASN A 202 -0.71 -16.49 -20.97
C ASN A 202 0.49 -16.05 -20.11
N THR A 203 0.27 -15.47 -18.93
CA THR A 203 1.35 -15.07 -18.01
C THR A 203 2.19 -16.31 -17.64
N PRO A 204 3.52 -16.29 -17.72
CA PRO A 204 4.36 -17.41 -17.29
C PRO A 204 4.12 -17.79 -15.84
N ARG A 205 4.28 -19.07 -15.48
CA ARG A 205 4.04 -19.55 -14.10
C ARG A 205 4.89 -18.82 -13.05
N SER A 206 6.15 -18.51 -13.37
CA SER A 206 7.04 -17.77 -12.47
C SER A 206 6.56 -16.34 -12.17
N LYS A 207 5.65 -15.80 -13.00
CA LYS A 207 5.00 -14.49 -12.81
C LYS A 207 3.60 -14.61 -12.21
N ARG A 208 3.31 -15.69 -11.48
CA ARG A 208 2.01 -15.93 -10.85
C ARG A 208 2.19 -16.26 -9.39
N LEU A 209 1.41 -15.58 -8.55
CA LEU A 209 1.20 -16.00 -7.17
C LEU A 209 0.13 -17.10 -7.18
N GLU A 210 0.55 -18.37 -7.08
CA GLU A 210 -0.35 -19.54 -7.05
C GLU A 210 -0.71 -19.95 -5.62
N SER A 211 -0.79 -18.97 -4.71
CA SER A 211 -1.18 -19.18 -3.31
C SER A 211 -2.68 -19.48 -3.17
N ASP A 212 -3.02 -20.22 -2.12
CA ASP A 212 -4.36 -20.70 -1.81
C ASP A 212 -4.72 -20.49 -0.32
N SER A 213 -5.85 -21.07 0.11
CA SER A 213 -6.38 -20.93 1.46
C SER A 213 -5.53 -21.58 2.55
N ARG A 214 -4.47 -22.30 2.18
CA ARG A 214 -3.51 -22.95 3.07
C ARG A 214 -2.08 -22.47 2.81
N SER A 215 -1.93 -21.30 2.18
CA SER A 215 -0.65 -20.72 1.82
C SER A 215 -0.37 -19.50 2.71
N ASN A 216 0.78 -19.48 3.38
CA ASN A 216 1.22 -18.27 4.08
C ASN A 216 1.97 -17.37 3.08
N VAL A 217 1.72 -16.06 3.11
CA VAL A 217 2.28 -15.10 2.15
C VAL A 217 3.08 -14.03 2.87
N PHE A 218 4.36 -13.93 2.55
CA PHE A 218 5.20 -12.80 2.96
C PHE A 218 5.25 -11.76 1.84
N LEU A 219 4.74 -10.56 2.09
CA LEU A 219 4.84 -9.42 1.18
C LEU A 219 5.87 -8.43 1.74
N TYR A 220 6.96 -8.24 1.01
CA TYR A 220 7.98 -7.24 1.33
C TYR A 220 8.04 -6.17 0.26
N MET A 221 8.00 -4.91 0.66
CA MET A 221 8.10 -3.76 -0.24
C MET A 221 9.12 -2.75 0.29
N THR A 222 9.97 -2.21 -0.59
CA THR A 222 10.91 -1.15 -0.24
C THR A 222 11.01 -0.11 -1.35
N GLY A 223 11.18 1.15 -0.94
CA GLY A 223 11.29 2.28 -1.84
C GLY A 223 11.08 3.61 -1.15
N HIS A 224 10.79 4.63 -1.94
CA HIS A 224 10.41 5.95 -1.44
C HIS A 224 8.89 6.06 -1.29
N GLY A 225 8.44 6.73 -0.24
CA GLY A 225 7.02 6.88 0.04
C GLY A 225 6.75 8.00 1.04
N GLY A 226 5.53 8.03 1.55
CA GLY A 226 5.07 9.02 2.51
C GLY A 226 3.74 8.61 3.12
N ASP A 227 2.98 9.59 3.60
CA ASP A 227 1.68 9.36 4.25
C ASP A 227 0.72 8.65 3.29
N GLU A 228 0.51 7.35 3.51
CA GLU A 228 -0.39 6.47 2.79
C GLU A 228 -0.03 6.19 1.32
N PHE A 229 1.24 6.36 0.91
CA PHE A 229 1.69 5.97 -0.44
C PHE A 229 3.14 5.43 -0.52
N LEU A 230 3.40 4.59 -1.52
CA LEU A 230 4.75 4.18 -1.96
C LEU A 230 4.91 4.48 -3.46
N LYS A 231 6.02 5.11 -3.84
CA LYS A 231 6.37 5.42 -5.23
C LYS A 231 6.89 4.21 -5.97
N PHE A 232 6.41 4.04 -7.19
CA PHE A 232 6.88 3.09 -8.19
C PHE A 232 7.56 3.84 -9.33
N GLN A 233 8.75 3.37 -9.70
CA GLN A 233 9.49 3.85 -10.87
C GLN A 233 9.76 5.37 -10.89
N ASP A 234 9.65 6.05 -9.75
CA ASP A 234 9.74 7.50 -9.59
C ASP A 234 8.62 8.34 -10.25
N TYR A 235 7.53 7.73 -10.72
CA TYR A 235 6.44 8.48 -11.38
C TYR A 235 5.01 7.97 -11.06
N GLU A 236 4.86 6.74 -10.60
CA GLU A 236 3.59 6.16 -10.15
C GLU A 236 3.59 6.03 -8.63
N GLU A 237 2.41 5.91 -8.03
CA GLU A 237 2.23 5.70 -6.59
C GLU A 237 1.18 4.63 -6.36
N ILE A 238 1.46 3.70 -5.45
CA ILE A 238 0.45 2.80 -4.87
C ILE A 238 0.03 3.37 -3.52
N SER A 239 -1.27 3.45 -3.26
CA SER A 239 -1.79 3.94 -1.98
C SER A 239 -1.99 2.82 -0.97
N ALA A 240 -2.10 3.18 0.32
CA ALA A 240 -2.51 2.28 1.38
C ALA A 240 -3.90 1.65 1.12
N PHE A 241 -4.78 2.38 0.44
CA PHE A 241 -6.12 1.90 0.06
C PHE A 241 -6.05 0.84 -1.04
N ASP A 242 -5.22 1.04 -2.06
CA ASP A 242 -5.04 0.06 -3.14
C ASP A 242 -4.52 -1.28 -2.58
N LEU A 243 -3.57 -1.23 -1.65
CA LEU A 243 -3.06 -2.42 -0.97
C LEU A 243 -4.13 -3.08 -0.09
N ALA A 244 -4.88 -2.30 0.70
CA ALA A 244 -5.95 -2.83 1.54
C ALA A 244 -7.01 -3.57 0.71
N ASP A 245 -7.47 -2.97 -0.39
CA ASP A 245 -8.46 -3.58 -1.27
C ASP A 245 -7.90 -4.78 -2.03
N ALA A 246 -6.61 -4.78 -2.38
CA ALA A 246 -5.97 -5.95 -3.00
C ALA A 246 -5.88 -7.13 -2.02
N ILE A 247 -5.50 -6.86 -0.77
CA ILE A 247 -5.41 -7.87 0.30
C ILE A 247 -6.81 -8.40 0.65
N GLU A 248 -7.85 -7.55 0.65
CA GLU A 248 -9.22 -8.01 0.83
C GLU A 248 -9.65 -8.94 -0.29
N GLN A 249 -9.36 -8.59 -1.53
CA GLN A 249 -9.65 -9.47 -2.66
C GLN A 249 -8.85 -10.77 -2.60
N MET A 250 -7.65 -10.78 -2.02
CA MET A 250 -6.95 -12.02 -1.73
C MET A 250 -7.70 -12.87 -0.70
N TRP A 251 -8.22 -12.25 0.36
CA TRP A 251 -9.00 -12.91 1.40
C TRP A 251 -10.29 -13.52 0.85
N GLU A 252 -11.11 -12.73 0.15
CA GLU A 252 -12.38 -13.19 -0.46
C GLU A 252 -12.16 -14.35 -1.44
N LYS A 253 -11.04 -14.31 -2.18
CA LYS A 253 -10.67 -15.34 -3.16
C LYS A 253 -9.87 -16.49 -2.53
N LYS A 254 -9.73 -16.51 -1.21
CA LYS A 254 -9.02 -17.53 -0.43
C LYS A 254 -7.59 -17.77 -0.94
N ARG A 255 -6.83 -16.69 -1.14
CA ARG A 255 -5.45 -16.71 -1.68
C ARG A 255 -4.37 -16.65 -0.60
N TYR A 256 -4.73 -16.67 0.67
CA TYR A 256 -3.79 -16.87 1.78
C TYR A 256 -4.50 -17.51 2.99
N HIS A 257 -3.71 -18.14 3.85
CA HIS A 257 -4.07 -18.55 5.20
C HIS A 257 -3.71 -17.44 6.20
N GLU A 258 -2.43 -17.03 6.19
CA GLU A 258 -1.91 -15.85 6.90
C GLU A 258 -1.07 -14.99 5.96
N LEU A 259 -1.08 -13.68 6.16
CA LEU A 259 -0.27 -12.72 5.39
C LEU A 259 0.61 -11.90 6.33
N PHE A 260 1.91 -11.87 6.07
CA PHE A 260 2.86 -10.99 6.75
C PHE A 260 3.31 -9.89 5.78
N PHE A 261 2.97 -8.64 6.10
CA PHE A 261 3.34 -7.47 5.29
C PHE A 261 4.45 -6.66 5.97
N MET A 262 5.58 -6.52 5.30
CA MET A 262 6.72 -5.74 5.77
C MET A 262 7.06 -4.66 4.75
N ILE A 263 7.25 -3.42 5.21
CA ILE A 263 7.52 -2.31 4.31
C ILE A 263 8.61 -1.37 4.84
N ASP A 264 9.62 -1.10 4.00
CA ASP A 264 10.71 -0.16 4.31
C ASP A 264 10.61 1.10 3.42
N THR A 265 10.06 2.16 3.99
CA THR A 265 9.86 3.47 3.36
C THR A 265 9.63 4.55 4.41
N CYS A 266 9.71 5.83 4.05
CA CYS A 266 9.23 6.92 4.89
C CYS A 266 7.73 6.79 5.16
N GLN A 267 7.32 7.02 6.41
CA GLN A 267 5.98 6.84 6.94
C GLN A 267 5.37 5.45 6.68
N ALA A 268 6.21 4.42 6.66
CA ALA A 268 5.86 3.02 6.36
C ALA A 268 4.60 2.53 7.07
N ASN A 269 4.40 2.88 8.34
CA ASN A 269 3.27 2.38 9.14
C ASN A 269 1.91 2.86 8.64
N THR A 270 1.87 3.93 7.83
CA THR A 270 0.64 4.42 7.22
C THR A 270 0.14 3.49 6.12
N MET A 271 1.03 2.71 5.48
CA MET A 271 0.70 1.84 4.36
C MET A 271 -0.18 0.65 4.71
N TYR A 272 -0.17 0.20 5.96
CA TYR A 272 -1.03 -0.87 6.44
C TYR A 272 -2.17 -0.37 7.34
N SER A 273 -2.31 0.95 7.53
CA SER A 273 -3.34 1.54 8.40
C SER A 273 -4.77 1.35 7.89
N LYS A 274 -4.92 1.06 6.59
CA LYS A 274 -6.22 0.82 5.94
C LYS A 274 -6.53 -0.65 5.75
N ILE A 275 -5.63 -1.58 6.08
CA ILE A 275 -5.90 -3.01 5.92
C ILE A 275 -6.99 -3.42 6.90
N TYR A 276 -8.07 -4.01 6.37
CA TYR A 276 -9.23 -4.45 7.14
C TYR A 276 -9.48 -5.96 7.05
N SER A 277 -8.68 -6.67 6.26
CA SER A 277 -8.77 -8.13 6.09
C SER A 277 -8.21 -8.88 7.31
N PRO A 278 -8.76 -10.05 7.65
CA PRO A 278 -8.29 -10.85 8.77
C PRO A 278 -6.96 -11.55 8.45
N HIS A 279 -6.29 -12.05 9.50
CA HIS A 279 -5.06 -12.85 9.41
C HIS A 279 -3.89 -12.13 8.71
N VAL A 280 -3.84 -10.81 8.86
CA VAL A 280 -2.73 -9.97 8.41
C VAL A 280 -1.92 -9.47 9.61
N ILE A 281 -0.62 -9.72 9.60
CA ILE A 281 0.35 -9.07 10.49
C ILE A 281 1.16 -8.10 9.65
N ALA A 282 1.42 -6.89 10.15
CA ALA A 282 2.20 -5.89 9.42
C ALA A 282 3.22 -5.16 10.30
N THR A 283 4.35 -4.80 9.69
CA THR A 283 5.40 -3.99 10.33
C THR A 283 6.07 -3.10 9.30
N GLY A 284 6.70 -2.01 9.74
CA GLY A 284 7.37 -1.09 8.85
C GLY A 284 8.42 -0.21 9.53
N SER A 285 9.25 0.43 8.71
CA SER A 285 10.46 1.12 9.18
C SER A 285 10.24 2.45 9.89
N SER A 286 9.06 3.07 9.77
CA SER A 286 8.82 4.42 10.29
C SER A 286 7.34 4.73 10.56
N LYS A 287 7.09 5.50 11.62
CA LYS A 287 5.74 5.98 11.97
C LYS A 287 5.31 7.12 11.04
N LYS A 288 4.02 7.49 11.10
CA LYS A 288 3.54 8.75 10.51
C LYS A 288 4.43 9.91 10.97
N ASP A 289 4.71 10.84 10.04
CA ASP A 289 5.61 11.98 10.24
C ASP A 289 7.09 11.63 10.53
N GLN A 290 7.51 10.38 10.30
CA GLN A 290 8.91 9.96 10.41
C GLN A 290 9.48 9.52 9.07
N ASN A 291 10.78 9.78 8.88
CA ASN A 291 11.55 9.26 7.75
C ASN A 291 12.06 7.84 8.04
N SER A 292 12.31 7.09 6.98
CA SER A 292 13.24 5.95 7.01
C SER A 292 14.67 6.45 6.75
N TYR A 293 15.67 5.67 7.14
CA TYR A 293 17.07 6.08 7.05
C TYR A 293 17.90 5.04 6.31
N SER A 294 18.69 5.50 5.34
CA SER A 294 19.70 4.71 4.68
C SER A 294 20.88 4.39 5.62
N HIS A 295 21.64 3.34 5.31
CA HIS A 295 22.84 2.93 6.04
C HIS A 295 23.94 2.42 5.11
N GLY A 296 25.17 2.37 5.61
CA GLY A 296 26.32 1.78 4.89
C GLY A 296 26.65 2.52 3.59
N THR A 297 27.14 3.75 3.68
CA THR A 297 27.59 4.51 2.51
C THR A 297 28.88 3.92 1.96
N ASP A 298 28.89 3.60 0.67
CA ASP A 298 30.10 3.31 -0.10
C ASP A 298 30.64 4.64 -0.65
N GLU A 299 31.81 5.06 -0.16
CA GLU A 299 32.43 6.34 -0.54
C GLU A 299 32.91 6.35 -1.99
N GLU A 300 33.27 5.20 -2.55
CA GLU A 300 33.75 5.06 -3.93
C GLU A 300 32.60 5.20 -4.93
N LEU A 301 31.44 4.62 -4.58
CA LEU A 301 30.23 4.67 -5.40
C LEU A 301 29.34 5.89 -5.09
N ALA A 302 29.61 6.59 -3.97
CA ALA A 302 28.86 7.72 -3.45
C ALA A 302 27.35 7.44 -3.27
N ILE A 303 27.02 6.23 -2.81
CA ILE A 303 25.65 5.75 -2.59
C ILE A 303 25.54 5.02 -1.25
N ALA A 304 24.33 4.97 -0.70
CA ALA A 304 24.03 4.07 0.40
C ALA A 304 23.70 2.68 -0.12
N MET A 305 24.20 1.66 0.58
CA MET A 305 24.12 0.25 0.17
C MET A 305 22.89 -0.48 0.74
N SER A 306 22.34 -0.01 1.86
CA SER A 306 21.16 -0.61 2.51
C SER A 306 20.28 0.46 3.16
N ASP A 307 19.06 0.12 3.53
CA ASP A 307 18.28 0.88 4.53
C ASP A 307 18.44 0.28 5.92
N ARG A 308 18.43 1.12 6.94
CA ARG A 308 18.75 0.73 8.33
C ARG A 308 17.77 -0.30 8.86
N PHE A 309 16.47 -0.13 8.65
CA PHE A 309 15.47 -1.08 9.13
C PHE A 309 15.66 -2.46 8.49
N THR A 310 15.80 -2.51 7.17
CA THR A 310 16.06 -3.77 6.47
C THR A 310 17.39 -4.39 6.89
N LEU A 311 18.45 -3.61 7.07
CA LEU A 311 19.75 -4.11 7.54
C LEU A 311 19.62 -4.83 8.88
N GLU A 312 18.97 -4.22 9.88
CA GLU A 312 18.79 -4.81 11.21
C GLU A 312 17.98 -6.12 11.13
N ILE A 313 16.97 -6.19 10.27
CA ILE A 313 16.21 -7.42 10.03
C ILE A 313 17.10 -8.49 9.40
N LEU A 314 17.88 -8.15 8.38
CA LEU A 314 18.77 -9.10 7.72
C LEU A 314 19.83 -9.63 8.68
N ASP A 315 20.44 -8.76 9.47
CA ASP A 315 21.43 -9.13 10.50
C ASP A 315 20.81 -10.04 11.56
N TYR A 316 19.61 -9.71 12.05
CA TYR A 316 18.87 -10.58 12.96
C TYR A 316 18.63 -11.95 12.33
N MET A 317 18.17 -11.97 11.08
CA MET A 317 17.81 -13.20 10.36
C MET A 317 19.02 -14.07 10.07
N GLU A 318 20.24 -13.55 9.91
CA GLU A 318 21.45 -14.38 9.77
C GLU A 318 21.64 -15.34 10.96
N SER A 319 21.21 -14.96 12.16
CA SER A 319 21.23 -15.82 13.34
C SER A 319 20.07 -16.82 13.43
N VAL A 320 19.08 -16.71 12.53
CA VAL A 320 17.91 -17.60 12.44
C VAL A 320 18.17 -18.68 11.39
N ASN A 321 17.75 -19.91 11.69
CA ASN A 321 17.78 -21.04 10.77
C ASN A 321 16.43 -21.79 10.79
N LYS A 322 16.28 -22.80 9.91
CA LYS A 322 15.03 -23.57 9.73
C LYS A 322 14.53 -24.30 10.99
N THR A 323 15.39 -24.51 11.98
CA THR A 323 15.07 -25.17 13.25
C THR A 323 14.89 -24.18 14.41
N SER A 324 14.97 -22.88 14.13
CA SER A 324 14.79 -21.83 15.11
C SER A 324 13.38 -21.85 15.71
N SER A 325 13.29 -21.63 17.01
CA SER A 325 12.03 -21.45 17.74
C SER A 325 11.69 -19.98 18.00
N ARG A 326 12.44 -19.04 17.38
CA ARG A 326 12.17 -17.60 17.52
C ARG A 326 10.85 -17.23 16.87
N SER A 327 10.16 -16.28 17.48
CA SER A 327 8.86 -15.78 17.06
C SER A 327 9.00 -14.42 16.37
N LEU A 328 7.92 -13.97 15.72
CA LEU A 328 7.85 -12.60 15.19
C LEU A 328 7.91 -11.53 16.29
N GLN A 329 7.62 -11.87 17.55
CA GLN A 329 7.79 -10.94 18.68
C GLN A 329 9.26 -10.74 19.06
N ASP A 330 10.13 -11.70 18.73
CA ASP A 330 11.56 -11.61 18.97
C ASP A 330 12.29 -10.81 17.88
N LEU A 331 11.61 -10.55 16.75
CA LEU A 331 12.07 -9.74 15.62
C LEU A 331 11.77 -8.26 15.85
#